data_AF-A0A2A5CUI3-F1
#
_entry.id   AF-A0A2A5CUI3-F1
#
_cell.length_a   1.000
_cell.length_b   1.000
_cell.length_c   1.000
_cell.angle_alpha   90.00
_cell.angle_beta   90.00
_cell.angle_gamma   90.00
#
_symmetry.space_group_name_H-M   'P 1'
#
loop_
_entity.id
_entity.type
_entity.pdbx_description
1 polymer ?
#
loop_
_entity_poly.entity_id
_entity_poly.type
_entity_poly.pdbx_seq_one_letter_code
_entity_poly.pdbx_strand_id
1 'polypeptide(L)'
;MIKKTTRLALLLAASLGLSISTAQAETHTSVVRWGPVHLPAATAEGPGEADNEMAGIGAAGLGAIGKLFIAASGYSQADYDVATPCNDCFITGIKPNLVLPDGTTANFNNGIMLHHVVNQNFSNTDVTCRPNPFGGLIQTAGFYSLTGGNERFFAAGNERSYHAQADGFGYYIGKNDKWGLVYHLMNMKPEARDVYFEYTFTWEDAKGSDLKRVRPLWIDIDQCDNSEMPVAAGYVDTTWQWKNDRTHKVTHIGGHLHNYGISIAWKNESKNTNICTSVAGYSPGSTKVPVGTGTGEDDAHPIGYDTVTSDPLGLENYKGNISDMTVCTDGAAAFTNKKRDIMKVHSQTYRPSATDHDMGIMVAFMEEKFCIGTFWCF
;
A
#
# COMPACT_ATOMS: atom_id res chain seq x y z
N MET A 1 45.45 36.54 -73.15
CA MET A 1 45.43 36.12 -71.73
C MET A 1 44.00 36.19 -71.21
N ILE A 2 43.31 35.05 -71.20
CA ILE A 2 41.90 34.92 -70.81
C ILE A 2 41.85 34.58 -69.31
N LYS A 3 41.32 35.48 -68.48
CA LYS A 3 41.07 35.22 -67.06
C LYS A 3 39.69 34.57 -66.91
N LYS A 4 39.67 33.28 -66.56
CA LYS A 4 38.47 32.55 -66.14
C LYS A 4 38.09 32.99 -64.72
N THR A 5 36.88 33.49 -64.53
CA THR A 5 36.25 33.69 -63.22
C THR A 5 35.41 32.46 -62.88
N THR A 6 35.89 31.67 -61.93
CA THR A 6 35.19 30.50 -61.38
C THR A 6 34.17 31.00 -60.35
N ARG A 7 32.86 30.81 -60.60
CA ARG A 7 31.82 31.00 -59.59
C ARG A 7 31.68 29.73 -58.77
N LEU A 8 32.01 29.82 -57.48
CA LEU A 8 31.81 28.78 -56.49
C LEU A 8 30.33 28.81 -56.06
N ALA A 9 29.57 27.76 -56.37
CA ALA A 9 28.21 27.59 -55.89
C ALA A 9 28.24 27.00 -54.47
N LEU A 10 27.79 27.76 -53.49
CA LEU A 10 27.62 27.32 -52.11
C LEU A 10 26.31 26.52 -52.01
N LEU A 11 26.39 25.21 -51.83
CA LEU A 11 25.25 24.36 -51.48
C LEU A 11 24.94 24.55 -49.99
N LEU A 12 23.88 25.31 -49.67
CA LEU A 12 23.27 25.26 -48.33
C LEU A 12 22.49 23.94 -48.21
N ALA A 13 23.03 22.99 -47.45
CA ALA A 13 22.27 21.86 -46.95
C ALA A 13 21.39 22.36 -45.79
N ALA A 14 20.10 22.57 -46.05
CA ALA A 14 19.11 22.79 -45.00
C ALA A 14 18.81 21.45 -44.33
N SER A 15 19.48 21.17 -43.22
CA SER A 15 19.09 20.09 -42.32
C SER A 15 17.76 20.46 -41.64
N LEU A 16 16.64 19.91 -42.13
CA LEU A 16 15.42 19.86 -41.34
C LEU A 16 15.66 18.94 -40.14
N GLY A 17 16.01 19.52 -39.00
CA GLY A 17 15.93 18.84 -37.72
C GLY A 17 14.46 18.58 -37.40
N LEU A 18 14.00 17.36 -37.65
CA LEU A 18 12.80 16.84 -36.99
C LEU A 18 13.15 16.68 -35.52
N SER A 19 12.93 17.73 -34.73
CA SER A 19 12.80 17.62 -33.29
C SER A 19 11.57 16.77 -33.02
N ILE A 20 11.76 15.47 -32.82
CA ILE A 20 10.74 14.62 -32.19
C ILE A 20 10.66 15.13 -30.76
N SER A 21 9.71 16.04 -30.51
CA SER A 21 9.30 16.34 -29.15
C SER A 21 8.67 15.05 -28.64
N THR A 22 9.35 14.32 -27.76
CA THR A 22 8.72 13.29 -26.94
C THR A 22 7.71 14.04 -26.08
N ALA A 23 6.45 14.07 -26.51
CA ALA A 23 5.38 14.58 -25.68
C ALA A 23 5.33 13.68 -24.44
N GLN A 24 5.74 14.22 -23.30
CA GLN A 24 5.60 13.55 -22.02
C GLN A 24 4.11 13.26 -21.82
N ALA A 25 3.78 12.03 -21.42
CA ALA A 25 2.38 11.64 -21.20
C ALA A 25 1.73 12.59 -20.18
N GLU A 26 0.45 12.91 -20.41
CA GLU A 26 -0.28 13.82 -19.55
C GLU A 26 -0.51 13.18 -18.18
N THR A 27 -0.12 13.87 -17.12
CA THR A 27 -0.43 13.46 -15.75
C THR A 27 -1.81 13.99 -15.35
N HIS A 28 -2.65 13.08 -14.88
CA HIS A 28 -4.00 13.36 -14.42
C HIS A 28 -4.11 13.21 -12.90
N THR A 29 -5.16 13.81 -12.33
CA THR A 29 -5.52 13.63 -10.92
C THR A 29 -7.02 13.38 -10.81
N SER A 30 -7.40 12.42 -9.99
CA SER A 30 -8.79 12.09 -9.69
C SER A 30 -8.99 11.92 -8.20
N VAL A 31 -10.08 12.50 -7.67
CA VAL A 31 -10.56 12.23 -6.32
C VAL A 31 -11.71 11.24 -6.42
N VAL A 32 -11.59 10.12 -5.72
CA VAL A 32 -12.61 9.09 -5.66
C VAL A 32 -13.12 8.97 -4.23
N ARG A 33 -14.42 8.79 -4.08
CA ARG A 33 -15.07 8.61 -2.77
C ARG A 33 -15.85 7.29 -2.74
N TRP A 34 -15.65 6.50 -1.68
CA TRP A 34 -16.33 5.21 -1.47
C TRP A 34 -17.06 5.20 -0.12
N GLY A 35 -18.24 4.57 -0.08
CA GLY A 35 -19.13 4.55 1.08
C GLY A 35 -20.56 5.02 0.74
N PRO A 36 -21.38 5.39 1.73
CA PRO A 36 -21.01 5.55 3.15
C PRO A 36 -20.68 4.22 3.85
N VAL A 37 -19.78 4.29 4.82
CA VAL A 37 -19.64 3.26 5.87
C VAL A 37 -20.37 3.76 7.11
N HIS A 38 -21.31 2.96 7.61
CA HIS A 38 -22.10 3.27 8.78
C HIS A 38 -21.42 2.73 10.04
N LEU A 39 -20.80 3.60 10.83
CA LEU A 39 -20.14 3.22 12.08
C LEU A 39 -21.12 3.30 13.26
N PRO A 40 -21.29 2.22 14.04
CA PRO A 40 -22.13 2.26 15.22
C PRO A 40 -21.54 3.19 16.29
N ALA A 41 -22.35 3.53 17.29
CA ALA A 41 -21.91 4.29 18.45
C ALA A 41 -20.95 3.46 19.32
N ALA A 42 -20.01 4.13 19.97
CA ALA A 42 -19.25 3.59 21.08
C ALA A 42 -20.17 3.22 22.27
N THR A 43 -19.80 2.15 22.94
CA THR A 43 -20.50 1.59 24.11
C THR A 43 -19.57 1.59 25.32
N ALA A 44 -20.03 1.06 26.46
CA ALA A 44 -19.17 0.90 27.63
C ALA A 44 -18.10 -0.19 27.42
N GLU A 45 -18.38 -1.11 26.51
CA GLU A 45 -17.56 -2.27 26.16
C GLU A 45 -16.43 -1.91 25.19
N GLY A 46 -16.60 -0.83 24.41
CA GLY A 46 -15.60 -0.42 23.43
C GLY A 46 -16.12 0.58 22.41
N PRO A 47 -15.27 0.96 21.44
CA PRO A 47 -15.70 1.76 20.29
C PRO A 47 -16.77 1.04 19.46
N GLY A 48 -17.53 1.82 18.69
CA GLY A 48 -18.33 1.26 17.62
C GLY A 48 -17.44 0.98 16.42
N GLU A 49 -17.55 -0.19 15.82
CA GLU A 49 -16.61 -0.61 14.78
C GLU A 49 -17.33 -1.14 13.54
N ALA A 50 -16.71 -0.88 12.40
CA ALA A 50 -16.87 -1.67 11.18
C ALA A 50 -15.63 -2.55 11.09
N ASP A 51 -15.66 -3.68 11.78
CA ASP A 51 -14.53 -4.60 11.91
C ASP A 51 -14.55 -5.67 10.81
N ASN A 52 -13.38 -5.92 10.22
CA ASN A 52 -13.17 -6.90 9.16
C ASN A 52 -14.23 -6.79 8.04
N GLU A 53 -14.51 -5.57 7.57
CA GLU A 53 -15.48 -5.33 6.51
C GLU A 53 -14.82 -5.37 5.13
N MET A 54 -15.53 -5.94 4.16
CA MET A 54 -15.14 -6.00 2.75
C MET A 54 -16.13 -5.25 1.86
N ALA A 55 -15.61 -4.42 0.95
CA ALA A 55 -16.40 -3.71 -0.06
C ALA A 55 -15.89 -3.95 -1.49
N GLY A 56 -16.67 -3.59 -2.51
CA GLY A 56 -16.23 -3.56 -3.92
C GLY A 56 -16.23 -4.90 -4.66
N ILE A 57 -16.10 -6.03 -3.96
CA ILE A 57 -16.63 -7.28 -4.48
C ILE A 57 -18.14 -7.21 -4.33
N GLY A 58 -18.83 -6.52 -5.24
CA GLY A 58 -20.28 -6.36 -5.15
C GLY A 58 -20.98 -7.72 -4.90
N ALA A 59 -22.24 -7.72 -4.46
CA ALA A 59 -22.98 -8.94 -4.13
C ALA A 59 -23.00 -10.02 -5.26
N ALA A 60 -22.61 -9.67 -6.49
CA ALA A 60 -22.46 -10.54 -7.64
C ALA A 60 -21.02 -11.02 -7.94
N GLY A 61 -19.99 -10.53 -7.24
CA GLY A 61 -18.58 -10.91 -7.41
C GLY A 61 -18.16 -12.10 -6.55
N LEU A 62 -18.86 -12.36 -5.44
CA LEU A 62 -18.75 -13.60 -4.66
C LEU A 62 -19.96 -14.48 -4.94
N GLY A 63 -19.73 -15.70 -5.43
CA GLY A 63 -20.77 -16.73 -5.48
C GLY A 63 -21.30 -17.08 -4.08
N ALA A 64 -22.42 -17.79 -3.98
CA ALA A 64 -23.02 -18.16 -2.70
C ALA A 64 -22.02 -18.87 -1.75
N ILE A 65 -21.13 -19.68 -2.32
CA ILE A 65 -20.04 -20.35 -1.58
C ILE A 65 -19.05 -19.32 -1.02
N GLY A 66 -18.60 -18.36 -1.84
CA GLY A 66 -17.69 -17.30 -1.40
C GLY A 66 -18.27 -16.46 -0.28
N LYS A 67 -19.56 -16.10 -0.35
CA LYS A 67 -20.24 -15.36 0.73
C LYS A 67 -20.26 -16.14 2.04
N LEU A 68 -20.54 -17.45 1.98
CA LEU A 68 -20.53 -18.30 3.16
C LEU A 68 -19.13 -18.38 3.78
N PHE A 69 -18.08 -18.51 2.97
CA PHE A 69 -16.70 -18.54 3.45
C PHE A 69 -16.29 -17.24 4.11
N ILE A 70 -16.52 -16.09 3.47
CA ILE A 70 -16.20 -14.77 4.04
C ILE A 70 -16.88 -14.58 5.40
N ALA A 71 -18.18 -14.88 5.50
CA ALA A 71 -18.90 -14.79 6.76
C ALA A 71 -18.37 -15.77 7.83
N ALA A 72 -18.02 -17.00 7.45
CA ALA A 72 -17.44 -17.98 8.36
C ALA A 72 -16.04 -17.58 8.87
N SER A 73 -15.33 -16.73 8.14
CA SER A 73 -14.04 -16.17 8.52
C SER A 73 -14.13 -14.90 9.37
N GLY A 74 -15.34 -14.48 9.76
CA GLY A 74 -15.55 -13.30 10.61
C GLY A 74 -15.66 -11.98 9.83
N TYR A 75 -15.69 -12.03 8.50
CA TYR A 75 -15.75 -10.84 7.67
C TYR A 75 -17.19 -10.51 7.25
N SER A 76 -17.51 -9.22 7.28
CA SER A 76 -18.80 -8.69 6.84
C SER A 76 -18.68 -8.04 5.46
N GLN A 77 -19.79 -8.00 4.70
CA GLN A 77 -19.80 -7.37 3.38
C GLN A 77 -20.53 -6.03 3.45
N ALA A 78 -19.87 -4.98 3.00
CA ALA A 78 -20.46 -3.68 2.76
C ALA A 78 -21.03 -3.60 1.35
N ASP A 79 -22.24 -3.05 1.22
CA ASP A 79 -22.98 -2.97 -0.03
C ASP A 79 -22.68 -1.68 -0.79
N TYR A 80 -21.41 -1.52 -1.20
CA TYR A 80 -21.00 -0.46 -2.11
C TYR A 80 -19.84 -0.90 -3.02
N ASP A 81 -19.81 -0.31 -4.22
CA ASP A 81 -18.76 -0.53 -5.20
C ASP A 81 -17.52 0.32 -4.90
N VAL A 82 -16.36 -0.21 -5.27
CA VAL A 82 -15.08 0.48 -5.16
C VAL A 82 -14.60 0.76 -6.58
N ALA A 83 -14.97 1.93 -7.09
CA ALA A 83 -14.63 2.34 -8.44
C ALA A 83 -13.12 2.62 -8.59
N THR A 84 -12.55 2.24 -9.73
CA THR A 84 -11.18 2.61 -10.11
C THR A 84 -11.10 4.11 -10.44
N PRO A 85 -9.94 4.77 -10.23
CA PRO A 85 -9.77 6.20 -10.54
C PRO A 85 -9.71 6.50 -12.05
N CYS A 86 -9.32 5.50 -12.84
CA CYS A 86 -9.14 5.59 -14.29
C CYS A 86 -9.32 4.20 -14.93
N ASN A 87 -9.30 4.17 -16.26
CA ASN A 87 -9.39 2.95 -17.06
C ASN A 87 -8.19 2.89 -18.00
N ASP A 88 -7.46 1.77 -18.03
CA ASP A 88 -6.29 1.58 -18.90
C ASP A 88 -5.20 2.66 -18.66
N CYS A 89 -4.69 2.69 -17.43
CA CYS A 89 -3.83 3.75 -16.91
C CYS A 89 -2.76 3.21 -15.97
N PHE A 90 -1.75 4.03 -15.69
CA PHE A 90 -0.73 3.80 -14.67
C PHE A 90 -0.93 4.75 -13.49
N ILE A 91 -1.22 4.21 -12.31
CA ILE A 91 -1.17 4.99 -11.06
C ILE A 91 0.28 5.27 -10.70
N THR A 92 0.59 6.54 -10.48
CA THR A 92 1.89 7.03 -9.99
C THR A 92 1.83 7.48 -8.54
N GLY A 93 0.64 7.76 -8.00
CA GLY A 93 0.49 8.20 -6.61
C GLY A 93 -0.89 7.90 -6.04
N ILE A 94 -0.92 7.58 -4.75
CA ILE A 94 -2.12 7.25 -3.97
C ILE A 94 -2.04 8.02 -2.65
N LYS A 95 -2.98 8.94 -2.42
CA LYS A 95 -3.14 9.67 -1.17
C LYS A 95 -4.48 9.30 -0.53
N PRO A 96 -4.48 8.47 0.53
CA PRO A 96 -5.71 8.09 1.21
C PRO A 96 -6.18 9.21 2.15
N ASN A 97 -7.50 9.28 2.35
CA ASN A 97 -8.14 10.05 3.40
C ASN A 97 -9.42 9.32 3.87
N LEU A 98 -9.92 9.70 5.04
CA LEU A 98 -11.24 9.32 5.53
C LEU A 98 -11.97 10.62 5.88
N VAL A 99 -13.20 10.78 5.44
CA VAL A 99 -13.97 12.03 5.62
C VAL A 99 -15.36 11.76 6.17
N LEU A 100 -15.86 12.72 6.93
CA LEU A 100 -17.26 12.82 7.34
C LEU A 100 -18.13 13.27 6.14
N PRO A 101 -19.48 13.21 6.25
CA PRO A 101 -20.37 13.57 5.13
C PRO A 101 -20.20 15.02 4.65
N ASP A 102 -19.76 15.92 5.53
CA ASP A 102 -19.49 17.32 5.22
C ASP A 102 -18.11 17.56 4.57
N GLY A 103 -17.30 16.51 4.39
CA GLY A 103 -15.95 16.56 3.83
C GLY A 103 -14.84 16.83 4.86
N THR A 104 -15.18 17.03 6.14
CA THR A 104 -14.19 17.16 7.21
C THR A 104 -13.41 15.85 7.36
N THR A 105 -12.08 15.92 7.44
CA THR A 105 -11.25 14.74 7.71
C THR A 105 -11.67 14.06 9.02
N ALA A 106 -11.98 12.77 8.93
CA ALA A 106 -12.29 11.90 10.06
C ALA A 106 -10.99 11.35 10.67
N ASN A 107 -10.77 11.62 11.96
CA ASN A 107 -9.53 11.28 12.68
C ASN A 107 -9.77 11.28 14.21
N PHE A 108 -8.77 10.91 15.02
CA PHE A 108 -8.93 10.73 16.46
C PHE A 108 -9.46 11.98 17.18
N ASN A 109 -9.18 13.19 16.67
CA ASN A 109 -9.74 14.44 17.22
C ASN A 109 -11.28 14.49 17.20
N ASN A 110 -11.92 13.92 16.18
CA ASN A 110 -13.37 13.79 16.10
C ASN A 110 -13.87 12.38 16.47
N GLY A 111 -12.96 11.53 16.97
CA GLY A 111 -13.26 10.22 17.50
C GLY A 111 -13.41 9.13 16.44
N ILE A 112 -12.97 9.37 15.21
CA ILE A 112 -12.93 8.33 14.18
C ILE A 112 -11.50 7.85 13.98
N MET A 113 -11.30 6.56 13.78
CA MET A 113 -10.01 5.98 13.43
C MET A 113 -10.16 5.15 12.17
N LEU A 114 -9.30 5.41 11.20
CA LEU A 114 -9.00 4.41 10.18
C LEU A 114 -7.99 3.46 10.81
N HIS A 115 -8.42 2.31 11.30
CA HIS A 115 -7.50 1.39 11.95
C HIS A 115 -6.56 0.80 10.89
N HIS A 116 -7.14 0.21 9.85
CA HIS A 116 -6.45 -0.15 8.63
C HIS A 116 -7.43 -0.24 7.46
N VAL A 117 -6.91 -0.04 6.25
CA VAL A 117 -7.57 -0.37 4.99
C VAL A 117 -6.56 -0.98 4.05
N VAL A 118 -6.99 -2.03 3.35
CA VAL A 118 -6.27 -2.73 2.30
C VAL A 118 -7.05 -2.59 1.01
N ASN A 119 -6.43 -2.01 0.00
CA ASN A 119 -6.98 -1.93 -1.34
C ASN A 119 -6.61 -3.19 -2.12
N GLN A 120 -7.62 -3.82 -2.73
CA GLN A 120 -7.49 -5.05 -3.48
C GLN A 120 -7.89 -4.85 -4.94
N ASN A 121 -7.13 -5.45 -5.85
CA ASN A 121 -7.48 -5.61 -7.25
C ASN A 121 -7.85 -7.08 -7.50
N PHE A 122 -9.14 -7.34 -7.54
CA PHE A 122 -9.72 -8.66 -7.73
C PHE A 122 -9.57 -9.20 -9.15
N SER A 123 -9.14 -8.37 -10.10
CA SER A 123 -8.81 -8.84 -11.46
C SER A 123 -7.38 -9.37 -11.59
N ASN A 124 -6.53 -9.15 -10.57
CA ASN A 124 -5.15 -9.61 -10.55
C ASN A 124 -4.89 -10.62 -9.41
N THR A 125 -3.83 -11.40 -9.56
CA THR A 125 -3.40 -12.41 -8.58
C THR A 125 -2.34 -11.84 -7.65
N ASP A 126 -2.52 -11.96 -6.33
CA ASP A 126 -1.49 -11.63 -5.35
C ASP A 126 -0.22 -12.48 -5.56
N VAL A 127 0.94 -11.86 -5.49
CA VAL A 127 2.24 -12.50 -5.74
C VAL A 127 2.67 -13.38 -4.59
N THR A 128 2.47 -12.92 -3.35
CA THR A 128 2.89 -13.63 -2.13
C THR A 128 1.79 -14.57 -1.63
N CYS A 129 0.53 -14.28 -1.96
CA CYS A 129 -0.64 -15.06 -1.53
C CYS A 129 -1.59 -15.40 -2.69
N ARG A 130 -1.11 -16.17 -3.68
CA ARG A 130 -1.93 -16.61 -4.82
C ARG A 130 -3.24 -17.32 -4.37
N PRO A 131 -4.35 -17.17 -5.11
CA PRO A 131 -5.60 -17.87 -4.81
C PRO A 131 -5.42 -19.38 -4.60
N ASN A 132 -5.97 -19.89 -3.51
CA ASN A 132 -5.84 -21.28 -3.10
C ASN A 132 -7.07 -21.67 -2.25
N PRO A 133 -7.84 -22.72 -2.61
CA PRO A 133 -9.03 -23.13 -1.86
C PRO A 133 -8.74 -23.66 -0.46
N PHE A 134 -7.48 -24.00 -0.17
CA PHE A 134 -7.01 -24.53 1.11
C PHE A 134 -5.96 -23.63 1.76
N GLY A 135 -5.86 -22.37 1.31
CA GLY A 135 -4.96 -21.37 1.89
C GLY A 135 -5.58 -20.61 3.07
N GLY A 136 -4.92 -19.53 3.49
CA GLY A 136 -5.47 -18.57 4.45
C GLY A 136 -6.61 -17.74 3.86
N LEU A 137 -7.16 -16.83 4.65
CA LEU A 137 -8.34 -16.04 4.30
C LEU A 137 -8.24 -15.36 2.93
N ILE A 138 -7.16 -14.60 2.69
CA ILE A 138 -6.99 -13.84 1.44
C ILE A 138 -6.90 -14.75 0.22
N GLN A 139 -6.30 -15.94 0.37
CA GLN A 139 -6.17 -16.92 -0.71
C GLN A 139 -7.51 -17.59 -1.04
N THR A 140 -8.28 -17.94 0.00
CA THR A 140 -9.59 -18.58 -0.15
C THR A 140 -10.63 -17.61 -0.68
N ALA A 141 -10.65 -16.37 -0.18
CA ALA A 141 -11.46 -15.27 -0.70
C ALA A 141 -11.21 -15.06 -2.21
N GLY A 142 -9.94 -15.01 -2.63
CA GLY A 142 -9.57 -14.93 -4.03
C GLY A 142 -10.02 -16.11 -4.88
N PHE A 143 -9.92 -17.33 -4.33
CA PHE A 143 -10.30 -18.55 -5.05
C PHE A 143 -11.82 -18.66 -5.25
N TYR A 144 -12.60 -18.28 -4.24
CA TYR A 144 -14.06 -18.31 -4.29
C TYR A 144 -14.68 -17.03 -4.88
N SER A 145 -13.85 -16.03 -5.20
CA SER A 145 -14.25 -14.89 -6.02
C SER A 145 -14.47 -15.30 -7.47
N LEU A 146 -15.55 -14.79 -8.07
CA LEU A 146 -15.87 -15.00 -9.48
C LEU A 146 -14.89 -14.28 -10.42
N THR A 147 -14.03 -13.41 -9.89
CA THR A 147 -12.97 -12.73 -10.64
C THR A 147 -11.66 -13.50 -10.68
N GLY A 148 -11.45 -14.48 -9.80
CA GLY A 148 -10.24 -15.32 -9.73
C GLY A 148 -8.96 -14.62 -9.25
N GLY A 149 -9.08 -13.40 -8.69
CA GLY A 149 -7.97 -12.60 -8.20
C GLY A 149 -8.16 -12.11 -6.76
N ASN A 150 -7.09 -11.58 -6.17
CA ASN A 150 -7.00 -11.14 -4.76
C ASN A 150 -5.79 -10.22 -4.50
N GLU A 151 -5.26 -9.56 -5.53
CA GLU A 151 -4.02 -8.77 -5.41
C GLU A 151 -4.19 -7.61 -4.42
N ARG A 152 -3.49 -7.66 -3.28
CA ARG A 152 -3.38 -6.52 -2.37
C ARG A 152 -2.34 -5.56 -2.93
N PHE A 153 -2.75 -4.32 -3.25
CA PHE A 153 -1.86 -3.38 -3.94
C PHE A 153 -1.54 -2.12 -3.15
N PHE A 154 -2.31 -1.77 -2.15
CA PHE A 154 -2.04 -0.60 -1.30
C PHE A 154 -2.69 -0.81 0.07
N ALA A 155 -2.13 -0.19 1.10
CA ALA A 155 -2.72 -0.16 2.43
C ALA A 155 -2.39 1.14 3.14
N ALA A 156 -3.24 1.51 4.09
CA ALA A 156 -3.01 2.63 4.98
C ALA A 156 -3.70 2.37 6.32
N GLY A 157 -3.10 2.83 7.40
CA GLY A 157 -3.77 2.99 8.68
C GLY A 157 -4.09 4.45 8.96
N ASN A 158 -4.15 4.78 10.25
CA ASN A 158 -4.59 6.10 10.62
C ASN A 158 -3.61 7.22 10.18
N GLU A 159 -2.36 6.87 9.94
CA GLU A 159 -1.26 7.73 9.47
C GLU A 159 -1.45 8.30 8.04
N ARG A 160 -2.35 7.73 7.22
CA ARG A 160 -2.61 8.18 5.83
C ARG A 160 -1.35 8.35 4.97
N SER A 161 -0.34 7.51 5.18
CA SER A 161 0.94 7.57 4.45
C SER A 161 0.71 7.68 2.94
N TYR A 162 1.24 8.75 2.35
CA TYR A 162 1.20 8.96 0.91
C TYR A 162 2.12 7.97 0.22
N HIS A 163 1.61 7.33 -0.82
CA HIS A 163 2.39 6.42 -1.66
C HIS A 163 2.65 7.05 -3.02
N ALA A 164 3.91 7.15 -3.40
CA ALA A 164 4.35 7.54 -4.74
C ALA A 164 5.22 6.44 -5.34
N GLN A 165 4.92 6.07 -6.58
CA GLN A 165 5.80 5.21 -7.36
C GLN A 165 7.13 5.94 -7.64
N ALA A 166 8.21 5.17 -7.76
CA ALA A 166 9.48 5.71 -8.21
C ALA A 166 9.36 6.24 -9.65
N ASP A 167 10.15 7.26 -9.99
CA ASP A 167 10.18 7.85 -11.33
C ASP A 167 10.35 6.77 -12.42
N GLY A 168 9.52 6.85 -13.46
CA GLY A 168 9.51 5.89 -14.57
C GLY A 168 8.72 4.61 -14.29
N PHE A 169 8.02 4.49 -13.16
CA PHE A 169 7.20 3.34 -12.82
C PHE A 169 5.75 3.70 -12.49
N GLY A 170 4.83 2.74 -12.72
CA GLY A 170 3.41 2.92 -12.43
C GLY A 170 2.68 1.59 -12.17
N TYR A 171 1.70 1.60 -11.29
CA TYR A 171 0.80 0.47 -11.07
C TYR A 171 -0.31 0.48 -12.13
N TYR A 172 -0.30 -0.51 -13.02
CA TYR A 172 -1.23 -0.56 -14.15
C TYR A 172 -2.62 -1.05 -13.72
N ILE A 173 -3.66 -0.33 -14.17
CA ILE A 173 -5.07 -0.73 -14.06
C ILE A 173 -5.63 -1.03 -15.45
N GLY A 174 -6.20 -2.22 -15.64
CA GLY A 174 -6.91 -2.59 -16.85
C GLY A 174 -8.30 -1.97 -16.97
N LYS A 175 -8.84 -1.89 -18.19
CA LYS A 175 -10.15 -1.28 -18.50
C LYS A 175 -11.36 -1.86 -17.75
N ASN A 176 -11.25 -3.06 -17.17
CA ASN A 176 -12.33 -3.73 -16.46
C ASN A 176 -11.88 -4.27 -15.10
N ASP A 177 -10.80 -3.72 -14.55
CA ASP A 177 -10.30 -4.16 -13.25
C ASP A 177 -11.37 -3.93 -12.18
N LYS A 178 -11.50 -4.92 -11.29
CA LYS A 178 -12.45 -4.88 -10.18
C LYS A 178 -11.68 -4.64 -8.91
N TRP A 179 -12.03 -3.57 -8.21
CA TRP A 179 -11.38 -3.21 -6.97
C TRP A 179 -12.28 -3.48 -5.78
N GLY A 180 -11.67 -3.56 -4.61
CA GLY A 180 -12.38 -3.46 -3.36
C GLY A 180 -11.47 -3.11 -2.20
N LEU A 181 -12.08 -3.10 -1.02
CA LEU A 181 -11.44 -2.75 0.22
C LEU A 181 -11.63 -3.86 1.24
N VAL A 182 -10.64 -4.04 2.09
CA VAL A 182 -10.76 -4.73 3.37
C VAL A 182 -10.38 -3.72 4.43
N TYR A 183 -11.23 -3.45 5.43
CA TYR A 183 -10.97 -2.39 6.38
C TYR A 183 -11.48 -2.68 7.79
N HIS A 184 -10.87 -1.98 8.74
CA HIS A 184 -11.35 -1.81 10.10
C HIS A 184 -11.41 -0.31 10.41
N LEU A 185 -12.61 0.16 10.77
CA LEU A 185 -12.85 1.54 11.17
C LEU A 185 -13.44 1.55 12.58
N MET A 186 -13.04 2.54 13.38
CA MET A 186 -13.51 2.68 14.75
C MET A 186 -14.14 4.06 14.98
N ASN A 187 -15.17 4.09 15.80
CA ASN A 187 -15.88 5.26 16.27
C ASN A 187 -15.86 5.28 17.81
N MET A 188 -15.09 6.21 18.36
CA MET A 188 -14.95 6.44 19.79
C MET A 188 -16.05 7.36 20.36
N LYS A 189 -17.05 7.77 19.55
CA LYS A 189 -18.13 8.67 19.98
C LYS A 189 -19.41 7.90 20.34
N PRO A 190 -20.21 8.40 21.31
CA PRO A 190 -21.45 7.75 21.72
C PRO A 190 -22.59 7.91 20.71
N GLU A 191 -22.37 8.59 19.59
CA GLU A 191 -23.29 8.66 18.46
C GLU A 191 -22.73 7.89 17.27
N ALA A 192 -23.61 7.19 16.54
CA ALA A 192 -23.27 6.59 15.25
C ALA A 192 -22.83 7.66 14.23
N ARG A 193 -21.96 7.30 13.31
CA ARG A 193 -21.35 8.21 12.34
C ARG A 193 -21.24 7.55 10.98
N ASP A 194 -21.49 8.33 9.94
CA ASP A 194 -21.20 7.92 8.56
C ASP A 194 -19.84 8.48 8.16
N VAL A 195 -19.04 7.67 7.47
CA VAL A 195 -17.75 8.07 6.94
C VAL A 195 -17.59 7.61 5.51
N TYR A 196 -16.66 8.23 4.79
CA TYR A 196 -16.32 7.89 3.42
C TYR A 196 -14.81 7.80 3.27
N PHE A 197 -14.34 6.77 2.57
CA PHE A 197 -12.97 6.79 2.06
C PHE A 197 -12.90 7.83 0.94
N GLU A 198 -11.93 8.72 1.01
CA GLU A 198 -11.68 9.72 -0.04
C GLU A 198 -10.22 9.65 -0.46
N TYR A 199 -9.97 9.19 -1.68
CA TYR A 199 -8.62 8.97 -2.18
C TYR A 199 -8.33 9.95 -3.31
N THR A 200 -7.16 10.58 -3.26
CA THR A 200 -6.61 11.31 -4.40
C THR A 200 -5.59 10.42 -5.11
N PHE A 201 -5.81 10.18 -6.40
CA PHE A 201 -4.90 9.42 -7.25
C PHE A 201 -4.24 10.33 -8.28
N THR A 202 -2.94 10.14 -8.50
CA THR A 202 -2.24 10.67 -9.67
C THR A 202 -1.93 9.53 -10.63
N TRP A 203 -2.13 9.76 -11.93
CA TRP A 203 -2.00 8.70 -12.93
C TRP A 203 -1.71 9.23 -14.34
N GLU A 204 -1.24 8.37 -15.22
CA GLU A 204 -1.04 8.62 -16.66
C GLU A 204 -1.85 7.63 -17.49
N ASP A 205 -2.38 8.05 -18.63
CA ASP A 205 -2.96 7.12 -19.61
C ASP A 205 -1.93 6.07 -20.03
N ALA A 206 -2.30 4.79 -20.06
CA ALA A 206 -1.34 3.75 -20.48
C ALA A 206 -0.95 3.91 -21.95
N LYS A 207 -1.87 4.43 -22.78
CA LYS A 207 -1.60 4.72 -24.18
C LYS A 207 -0.68 5.95 -24.29
N GLY A 208 0.57 5.70 -24.68
CA GLY A 208 1.56 6.75 -24.91
C GLY A 208 2.38 7.11 -23.67
N SER A 209 2.16 6.43 -22.54
CA SER A 209 3.06 6.51 -21.38
C SER A 209 4.31 5.67 -21.59
N ASP A 210 5.44 6.19 -21.10
CA ASP A 210 6.73 5.50 -21.05
C ASP A 210 6.96 4.80 -19.69
N LEU A 211 5.95 4.81 -18.80
CA LEU A 211 6.05 4.18 -17.49
C LEU A 211 6.16 2.67 -17.59
N LYS A 212 7.01 2.10 -16.75
CA LYS A 212 7.15 0.67 -16.57
C LYS A 212 6.17 0.16 -15.52
N ARG A 213 5.49 -0.94 -15.85
CA ARG A 213 4.56 -1.58 -14.93
C ARG A 213 5.28 -2.11 -13.69
N VAL A 214 4.67 -1.89 -12.53
CA VAL A 214 5.03 -2.55 -11.29
C VAL A 214 3.93 -3.49 -10.80
N ARG A 215 4.33 -4.50 -10.03
CA ARG A 215 3.45 -5.41 -9.30
C ARG A 215 3.66 -5.24 -7.80
N PRO A 216 2.58 -5.21 -7.00
CA PRO A 216 2.71 -5.18 -5.56
C PRO A 216 3.25 -6.52 -5.03
N LEU A 217 3.99 -6.41 -3.95
CA LEU A 217 4.51 -7.47 -3.10
C LEU A 217 4.04 -7.15 -1.71
N TRP A 218 3.07 -7.91 -1.23
CA TRP A 218 2.59 -7.78 0.13
C TRP A 218 3.45 -8.61 1.07
N ILE A 219 3.98 -7.98 2.12
CA ILE A 219 4.96 -8.59 3.00
C ILE A 219 4.60 -8.21 4.44
N ASP A 220 4.03 -9.15 5.19
CA ASP A 220 3.60 -8.88 6.56
C ASP A 220 3.93 -10.06 7.49
N ILE A 221 3.75 -9.84 8.79
CA ILE A 221 4.10 -10.77 9.88
C ILE A 221 3.22 -12.04 9.95
N ASP A 222 2.05 -12.04 9.32
CA ASP A 222 1.07 -13.13 9.23
C ASP A 222 0.55 -13.38 7.80
N GLN A 223 1.30 -12.84 6.84
CA GLN A 223 1.20 -12.93 5.39
C GLN A 223 -0.20 -13.20 4.78
N CYS A 224 -0.61 -14.46 4.66
CA CYS A 224 -1.80 -14.83 3.88
C CYS A 224 -3.07 -14.96 4.71
N ASP A 225 -3.05 -14.48 5.95
CA ASP A 225 -4.19 -14.51 6.88
C ASP A 225 -4.68 -13.09 7.22
N ASN A 226 -4.85 -12.72 8.48
CA ASN A 226 -5.46 -11.43 8.88
C ASN A 226 -4.44 -10.31 9.16
N SER A 227 -3.13 -10.60 9.06
CA SER A 227 -2.03 -9.65 9.28
C SER A 227 -1.86 -9.17 10.73
N GLU A 228 -2.54 -9.81 11.70
CA GLU A 228 -2.46 -9.47 13.13
C GLU A 228 -1.89 -10.63 13.95
N MET A 229 -1.10 -10.30 14.98
CA MET A 229 -0.50 -11.30 15.86
C MET A 229 -0.50 -10.86 17.32
N PRO A 230 -0.56 -11.83 18.27
CA PRO A 230 -0.36 -11.55 19.67
C PRO A 230 1.10 -11.17 19.95
N VAL A 231 1.27 -10.12 20.74
CA VAL A 231 2.58 -9.57 21.12
C VAL A 231 2.63 -9.40 22.63
N ALA A 232 3.73 -9.83 23.24
CA ALA A 232 3.95 -9.72 24.67
C ALA A 232 4.27 -8.28 25.11
N ALA A 233 4.17 -8.00 26.41
CA ALA A 233 4.73 -6.77 26.97
C ALA A 233 6.27 -6.77 26.85
N GLY A 234 6.88 -5.60 26.70
CA GLY A 234 8.30 -5.43 26.48
C GLY A 234 8.67 -5.35 25.00
N TYR A 235 9.96 -5.48 24.71
CA TYR A 235 10.49 -5.53 23.35
C TYR A 235 10.14 -6.85 22.67
N VAL A 236 9.63 -6.78 21.45
CA VAL A 236 9.39 -7.93 20.59
C VAL A 236 9.83 -7.59 19.16
N ASP A 237 10.60 -8.48 18.54
CA ASP A 237 10.83 -8.53 17.09
C ASP A 237 10.00 -9.67 16.51
N THR A 238 8.87 -9.33 15.88
CA THR A 238 8.03 -10.31 15.20
C THR A 238 8.54 -10.49 13.78
N THR A 239 8.80 -11.75 13.41
CA THR A 239 9.40 -12.04 12.10
C THR A 239 8.58 -13.00 11.28
N TRP A 240 8.61 -12.78 9.96
CA TRP A 240 8.06 -13.70 8.99
C TRP A 240 9.00 -13.85 7.80
N GLN A 241 9.14 -15.07 7.28
CA GLN A 241 10.08 -15.39 6.22
C GLN A 241 9.38 -15.80 4.92
N TRP A 242 9.80 -15.17 3.83
CA TRP A 242 9.47 -15.56 2.47
C TRP A 242 10.68 -16.12 1.75
N LYS A 243 10.54 -17.31 1.17
CA LYS A 243 11.47 -17.78 0.15
C LYS A 243 11.03 -17.24 -1.21
N ASN A 244 11.75 -16.24 -1.70
CA ASN A 244 11.42 -15.55 -2.94
C ASN A 244 11.30 -16.54 -4.13
N ASP A 245 10.17 -16.51 -4.84
CA ASP A 245 9.89 -17.45 -5.93
C ASP A 245 10.41 -16.96 -7.30
N ARG A 246 10.88 -15.71 -7.37
CA ARG A 246 11.30 -15.03 -8.61
C ARG A 246 12.45 -14.05 -8.40
N THR A 247 13.17 -13.73 -9.47
CA THR A 247 14.13 -12.61 -9.44
C THR A 247 13.37 -11.33 -9.75
N HIS A 248 13.52 -10.30 -8.94
CA HIS A 248 12.82 -9.05 -9.13
C HIS A 248 13.64 -7.85 -8.63
N LYS A 249 13.34 -6.68 -9.19
CA LYS A 249 13.84 -5.39 -8.73
C LYS A 249 12.71 -4.70 -7.99
N VAL A 250 12.95 -4.29 -6.75
CA VAL A 250 11.98 -3.49 -5.99
C VAL A 250 12.13 -2.03 -6.40
N THR A 251 11.08 -1.23 -6.35
CA THR A 251 11.09 0.18 -6.77
C THR A 251 10.64 1.11 -5.67
N HIS A 252 9.73 0.63 -4.82
CA HIS A 252 9.20 1.38 -3.69
C HIS A 252 8.79 0.42 -2.58
N ILE A 253 8.93 0.81 -1.31
CA ILE A 253 8.37 0.07 -0.17
C ILE A 253 7.82 1.05 0.86
N GLY A 254 6.59 0.84 1.30
CA GLY A 254 5.99 1.49 2.47
C GLY A 254 5.72 0.50 3.59
N GLY A 255 5.65 0.99 4.83
CA GLY A 255 5.34 0.19 6.02
C GLY A 255 4.14 0.73 6.79
N HIS A 256 3.54 -0.14 7.61
CA HIS A 256 2.47 0.18 8.55
C HIS A 256 2.70 -0.59 9.85
N LEU A 257 2.46 0.07 10.99
CA LEU A 257 2.54 -0.48 12.33
C LEU A 257 1.40 0.04 13.20
N HIS A 258 1.10 -0.70 14.25
CA HIS A 258 0.31 -0.21 15.37
C HIS A 258 1.17 0.62 16.34
N ASN A 259 0.49 1.35 17.24
CA ASN A 259 1.14 2.14 18.28
C ASN A 259 2.12 1.30 19.11
N TYR A 260 3.10 1.95 19.71
CA TYR A 260 4.26 1.31 20.36
C TYR A 260 5.20 0.58 19.39
N GLY A 261 4.94 0.67 18.08
CA GLY A 261 5.85 0.26 17.02
C GLY A 261 7.06 1.19 16.92
N ILE A 262 8.22 0.58 16.68
CA ILE A 262 9.51 1.25 16.45
C ILE A 262 9.74 1.34 14.94
N SER A 263 9.79 0.18 14.27
CA SER A 263 10.05 0.08 12.84
C SER A 263 9.59 -1.26 12.29
N ILE A 264 9.32 -1.30 10.98
CA ILE A 264 9.19 -2.53 10.22
C ILE A 264 10.22 -2.54 9.10
N ALA A 265 11.01 -3.61 9.02
CA ALA A 265 12.08 -3.75 8.05
C ALA A 265 11.90 -4.98 7.18
N TRP A 266 12.36 -4.89 5.93
CA TRP A 266 12.47 -6.01 5.03
C TRP A 266 13.93 -6.28 4.71
N LYS A 267 14.42 -7.45 5.09
CA LYS A 267 15.83 -7.84 4.98
C LYS A 267 15.99 -9.03 4.05
N ASN A 268 17.01 -9.00 3.20
CA ASN A 268 17.48 -10.16 2.45
C ASN A 268 18.50 -10.91 3.33
N GLU A 269 18.02 -11.93 4.04
CA GLU A 269 18.83 -12.72 4.97
C GLU A 269 19.90 -13.54 4.26
N SER A 270 19.64 -13.97 3.02
CA SER A 270 20.64 -14.71 2.24
C SER A 270 21.88 -13.88 1.91
N LYS A 271 21.77 -12.54 1.91
CA LYS A 271 22.87 -11.61 1.63
C LYS A 271 23.27 -10.77 2.84
N ASN A 272 22.58 -10.95 3.98
CA ASN A 272 22.66 -10.08 5.14
C ASN A 272 22.58 -8.59 4.76
N THR A 273 21.60 -8.24 3.94
CA THR A 273 21.42 -6.87 3.42
C THR A 273 20.02 -6.38 3.75
N ASN A 274 19.94 -5.22 4.41
CA ASN A 274 18.67 -4.54 4.64
C ASN A 274 18.17 -3.92 3.33
N ILE A 275 16.89 -4.12 2.99
CA ILE A 275 16.27 -3.56 1.78
C ILE A 275 15.58 -2.24 2.10
N CYS A 276 14.84 -2.21 3.21
CA CYS A 276 14.11 -1.05 3.68
C CYS A 276 13.84 -1.20 5.17
N THR A 277 13.97 -0.11 5.91
CA THR A 277 13.46 0.04 7.27
C THR A 277 12.50 1.22 7.28
N SER A 278 11.21 0.93 7.44
CA SER A 278 10.16 1.92 7.64
C SER A 278 10.01 2.16 9.14
N VAL A 279 10.19 3.40 9.57
CA VAL A 279 10.23 3.83 10.97
C VAL A 279 8.92 4.54 11.28
N ALA A 280 8.33 4.24 12.45
CA ALA A 280 7.11 4.90 12.90
C ALA A 280 7.42 6.32 13.36
N GLY A 281 6.59 7.29 12.98
CA GLY A 281 6.72 8.65 13.45
C GLY A 281 5.57 9.10 14.33
N TYR A 282 5.95 9.79 15.41
CA TYR A 282 5.06 10.27 16.45
C TYR A 282 5.26 11.76 16.70
N SER A 283 4.19 12.45 17.09
CA SER A 283 4.29 13.84 17.54
C SER A 283 5.08 13.98 18.85
N PRO A 284 5.81 15.10 19.08
CA PRO A 284 6.46 15.39 20.35
C PRO A 284 5.53 15.19 21.56
N GLY A 285 6.02 14.47 22.58
CA GLY A 285 5.26 14.21 23.81
C GLY A 285 4.11 13.19 23.66
N SER A 286 4.06 12.45 22.56
CA SER A 286 3.10 11.35 22.41
C SER A 286 3.22 10.34 23.56
N THR A 287 2.07 9.87 24.04
CA THR A 287 1.95 8.81 25.05
C THR A 287 1.81 7.41 24.43
N LYS A 288 1.89 7.31 23.10
CA LYS A 288 1.73 6.08 22.31
C LYS A 288 3.05 5.59 21.70
N VAL A 289 4.15 6.24 22.05
CA VAL A 289 5.51 5.87 21.65
C VAL A 289 5.94 4.56 22.32
N PRO A 290 6.86 3.79 21.70
CA PRO A 290 7.54 2.66 22.35
C PRO A 290 8.04 3.02 23.75
N VAL A 291 7.80 2.15 24.74
CA VAL A 291 8.20 2.41 26.14
C VAL A 291 9.66 2.09 26.44
N GLY A 292 10.40 1.64 25.43
CA GLY A 292 11.84 1.42 25.45
C GLY A 292 12.41 1.44 24.03
N THR A 293 13.68 1.09 23.90
CA THR A 293 14.41 1.16 22.63
C THR A 293 14.37 -0.15 21.86
N GLY A 294 14.52 -0.07 20.54
CA GLY A 294 14.91 -1.23 19.73
C GLY A 294 16.32 -1.71 20.07
N THR A 295 16.74 -2.83 19.46
CA THR A 295 18.03 -3.46 19.79
C THR A 295 19.23 -2.64 19.28
N GLY A 296 19.10 -1.95 18.15
CA GLY A 296 20.20 -1.23 17.52
C GLY A 296 21.28 -2.15 16.95
N GLU A 297 20.97 -3.44 16.75
CA GLU A 297 21.98 -4.43 16.38
C GLU A 297 22.38 -4.35 14.90
N ASP A 298 21.47 -3.88 14.04
CA ASP A 298 21.72 -3.62 12.63
C ASP A 298 20.71 -2.61 12.04
N ASP A 299 20.82 -2.35 10.74
CA ASP A 299 19.96 -1.40 10.02
C ASP A 299 18.49 -1.83 9.95
N ALA A 300 18.18 -3.12 10.14
CA ALA A 300 16.81 -3.61 10.21
C ALA A 300 16.19 -3.43 11.61
N HIS A 301 17.01 -3.16 12.62
CA HIS A 301 16.60 -3.00 14.02
C HIS A 301 17.04 -1.65 14.62
N PRO A 302 16.54 -0.51 14.13
CA PRO A 302 16.87 0.80 14.69
C PRO A 302 16.50 0.88 16.18
N ILE A 303 17.24 1.70 16.93
CA ILE A 303 17.03 1.92 18.37
C ILE A 303 15.74 2.68 18.70
N GLY A 304 15.16 3.40 17.76
CA GLY A 304 14.12 4.38 18.04
C GLY A 304 13.18 4.64 16.88
N TYR A 305 12.19 5.47 17.19
CA TYR A 305 11.15 5.95 16.30
C TYR A 305 11.44 7.41 15.92
N ASP A 306 10.73 7.93 14.92
CA ASP A 306 10.90 9.31 14.45
C ASP A 306 10.00 10.29 15.21
N THR A 307 10.52 11.51 15.42
CA THR A 307 9.71 12.61 15.97
C THR A 307 9.24 13.51 14.84
N VAL A 308 7.93 13.53 14.61
CA VAL A 308 7.28 14.28 13.53
C VAL A 308 6.82 15.62 14.05
N THR A 309 7.23 16.71 13.38
CA THR A 309 6.90 18.09 13.81
C THR A 309 5.83 18.76 12.96
N SER A 310 5.44 18.15 11.85
CA SER A 310 4.35 18.59 10.99
C SER A 310 3.76 17.42 10.21
N ASP A 311 2.45 17.44 9.98
CA ASP A 311 1.75 16.49 9.12
C ASP A 311 0.72 17.23 8.25
N PRO A 312 0.48 16.83 6.99
CA PRO A 312 -0.48 17.50 6.11
C PRO A 312 -1.92 17.52 6.64
N LEU A 313 -2.31 16.59 7.51
CA LEU A 313 -3.60 16.55 8.18
C LEU A 313 -3.57 17.20 9.56
N GLY A 314 -2.42 17.65 10.07
CA GLY A 314 -2.27 18.25 11.41
C GLY A 314 -2.03 17.21 12.50
N LEU A 315 -0.92 17.33 13.23
CA LEU A 315 -0.48 16.35 14.23
C LEU A 315 -1.48 16.18 15.39
N GLU A 316 -2.20 17.24 15.73
CA GLU A 316 -3.24 17.24 16.76
C GLU A 316 -4.39 16.28 16.45
N ASN A 317 -4.57 15.94 15.17
CA ASN A 317 -5.64 15.07 14.71
C ASN A 317 -5.38 13.60 15.01
N TYR A 318 -4.11 13.20 15.15
CA TYR A 318 -3.71 11.84 15.50
C TYR A 318 -3.76 11.56 17.01
N LYS A 319 -3.89 12.59 17.87
CA LYS A 319 -3.91 12.44 19.34
C LYS A 319 -2.72 11.64 19.90
N GLY A 320 -1.55 11.80 19.27
CA GLY A 320 -0.30 11.13 19.64
C GLY A 320 -0.16 9.72 19.08
N ASN A 321 -1.15 9.15 18.39
CA ASN A 321 -0.94 7.92 17.63
C ASN A 321 0.07 8.15 16.49
N ILE A 322 0.54 7.08 15.86
CA ILE A 322 1.41 7.14 14.69
C ILE A 322 0.78 8.09 13.65
N SER A 323 1.54 9.10 13.24
CA SER A 323 1.11 10.11 12.26
C SER A 323 1.71 9.89 10.88
N ASP A 324 2.86 9.23 10.79
CA ASP A 324 3.47 8.82 9.54
C ASP A 324 4.29 7.55 9.73
N MET A 325 4.64 6.93 8.61
CA MET A 325 5.63 5.87 8.50
C MET A 325 6.61 6.27 7.41
N THR A 326 7.91 6.15 7.65
CA THR A 326 8.89 6.48 6.61
C THR A 326 8.77 5.51 5.43
N VAL A 327 8.86 6.03 4.21
CA VAL A 327 8.84 5.24 2.98
C VAL A 327 10.25 5.08 2.41
N CYS A 328 10.51 3.95 1.78
CA CYS A 328 11.77 3.65 1.13
C CYS A 328 11.63 3.78 -0.39
N THR A 329 11.95 4.95 -0.93
CA THR A 329 11.92 5.23 -2.37
C THR A 329 13.26 4.91 -3.04
N ASP A 330 14.37 5.27 -2.39
CA ASP A 330 15.69 5.31 -3.06
C ASP A 330 16.53 4.05 -2.79
N GLY A 331 16.24 3.35 -1.69
CA GLY A 331 16.86 2.07 -1.36
C GLY A 331 16.29 0.93 -2.22
N ALA A 332 14.97 0.83 -2.32
CA ALA A 332 14.29 -0.26 -3.03
C ALA A 332 14.77 -0.40 -4.49
N ALA A 333 14.87 0.72 -5.21
CA ALA A 333 15.31 0.79 -6.61
C ALA A 333 16.78 0.35 -6.85
N ALA A 334 17.59 0.14 -5.81
CA ALA A 334 18.96 -0.36 -5.93
C ALA A 334 19.06 -1.89 -5.81
N PHE A 335 18.03 -2.56 -5.26
CA PHE A 335 18.16 -3.96 -4.86
C PHE A 335 17.47 -4.93 -5.83
N THR A 336 18.25 -5.90 -6.31
CA THR A 336 17.73 -7.07 -7.03
C THR A 336 17.73 -8.28 -6.09
N ASN A 337 16.53 -8.73 -5.74
CA ASN A 337 16.32 -9.97 -5.00
C ASN A 337 16.30 -11.12 -6.01
N LYS A 338 17.09 -12.16 -5.75
CA LYS A 338 17.17 -13.32 -6.61
C LYS A 338 16.13 -14.35 -6.19
N LYS A 339 15.67 -15.14 -7.14
CA LYS A 339 14.89 -16.34 -6.87
C LYS A 339 15.64 -17.21 -5.84
N ARG A 340 14.92 -17.70 -4.84
CA ARG A 340 15.38 -18.47 -3.67
C ARG A 340 16.10 -17.69 -2.57
N ASP A 341 16.32 -16.38 -2.72
CA ASP A 341 16.75 -15.57 -1.57
C ASP A 341 15.70 -15.69 -0.45
N ILE A 342 16.18 -15.76 0.79
CA ILE A 342 15.35 -15.72 1.99
C ILE A 342 15.17 -14.26 2.37
N MET A 343 13.93 -13.82 2.27
CA MET A 343 13.51 -12.48 2.64
C MET A 343 12.80 -12.57 3.99
N LYS A 344 13.12 -11.69 4.93
CA LYS A 344 12.49 -11.68 6.25
C LYS A 344 11.98 -10.29 6.58
N VAL A 345 10.77 -10.23 7.12
CA VAL A 345 10.25 -9.03 7.80
C VAL A 345 10.64 -9.06 9.26
N HIS A 346 11.03 -7.90 9.78
CA HIS A 346 11.28 -7.64 11.20
C HIS A 346 10.35 -6.51 11.63
N SER A 347 9.38 -6.81 12.48
CA SER A 347 8.45 -5.83 13.05
C SER A 347 8.79 -5.62 14.51
N GLN A 348 9.41 -4.48 14.80
CA GLN A 348 9.85 -4.11 16.14
C GLN A 348 8.77 -3.34 16.89
N THR A 349 8.41 -3.83 18.06
CA THR A 349 7.51 -3.14 19.00
C THR A 349 8.13 -3.12 20.40
N TYR A 350 7.78 -2.12 21.20
CA TYR A 350 8.08 -2.14 22.64
C TYR A 350 6.87 -1.67 23.43
N ARG A 351 6.13 -2.62 23.99
CA ARG A 351 4.82 -2.35 24.62
C ARG A 351 4.85 -2.32 26.13
N PRO A 352 3.98 -1.52 26.77
CA PRO A 352 3.77 -1.57 28.21
C PRO A 352 2.99 -2.82 28.65
N SER A 353 2.17 -3.39 27.77
CA SER A 353 1.29 -4.54 28.04
C SER A 353 1.20 -5.43 26.81
N ALA A 354 0.80 -6.69 27.00
CA ALA A 354 0.52 -7.59 25.89
C ALA A 354 -0.74 -7.17 25.12
N THR A 355 -0.83 -7.60 23.85
CA THR A 355 -1.98 -7.46 22.96
C THR A 355 -2.18 -8.76 22.18
N ASP A 356 -3.33 -8.91 21.54
CA ASP A 356 -3.65 -9.90 20.53
C ASP A 356 -3.72 -9.33 19.10
N HIS A 357 -3.72 -8.00 18.95
CA HIS A 357 -3.97 -7.30 17.68
C HIS A 357 -2.81 -6.38 17.26
N ASP A 358 -1.57 -6.86 17.19
CA ASP A 358 -0.49 -6.05 16.58
C ASP A 358 -0.27 -6.43 15.12
N MET A 359 -0.09 -5.39 14.30
CA MET A 359 0.09 -5.50 12.86
C MET A 359 1.47 -5.01 12.45
N GLY A 360 2.00 -5.65 11.42
CA GLY A 360 3.23 -5.22 10.76
C GLY A 360 3.18 -5.56 9.28
N ILE A 361 2.85 -4.57 8.45
CA ILE A 361 2.70 -4.74 7.00
C ILE A 361 3.74 -3.88 6.27
N MET A 362 4.30 -4.44 5.21
CA MET A 362 5.00 -3.70 4.17
C MET A 362 4.38 -3.98 2.81
N VAL A 363 4.18 -2.93 2.03
CA VAL A 363 3.78 -3.03 0.62
C VAL A 363 4.95 -2.57 -0.23
N ALA A 364 5.57 -3.53 -0.89
CA ALA A 364 6.64 -3.30 -1.84
C ALA A 364 6.09 -3.31 -3.27
N PHE A 365 6.73 -2.61 -4.19
CA PHE A 365 6.44 -2.67 -5.62
C PHE A 365 7.66 -3.18 -6.35
N MET A 366 7.46 -4.16 -7.24
CA MET A 366 8.52 -4.70 -8.07
C MET A 366 8.30 -4.42 -9.55
N GLU A 367 9.38 -4.12 -10.27
CA GLU A 367 9.36 -3.99 -11.73
C GLU A 367 8.84 -5.29 -12.35
N GLU A 368 7.76 -5.19 -13.12
CA GLU A 368 7.27 -6.30 -13.92
C GLU A 368 8.05 -6.33 -15.22
N LYS A 369 9.06 -7.19 -15.29
CA LYS A 369 9.71 -7.49 -16.55
C LYS A 369 8.78 -8.34 -17.40
N PHE A 370 8.62 -7.93 -18.66
CA PHE A 370 7.67 -8.44 -19.65
C PHE A 370 7.22 -9.89 -19.41
N CYS A 371 5.90 -10.08 -19.29
CA CYS A 371 5.30 -11.39 -19.14
C CYS A 371 4.57 -11.82 -20.42
N ILE A 372 4.80 -13.06 -20.87
CA ILE A 372 3.92 -13.73 -21.83
C ILE A 372 2.75 -14.34 -21.03
N GLY A 373 1.68 -13.56 -20.88
CA GLY A 373 0.49 -13.94 -20.11
C GLY A 373 0.67 -13.83 -18.58
N THR A 374 -0.33 -14.27 -17.81
CA THR A 374 -0.37 -14.17 -16.34
C THR A 374 0.63 -15.08 -15.60
N PHE A 375 1.29 -16.00 -16.31
CA PHE A 375 2.09 -17.07 -15.69
C PHE A 375 3.59 -17.02 -16.00
N TRP A 376 4.03 -16.32 -17.06
CA TRP A 376 5.43 -16.36 -17.52
C TRP A 376 6.03 -14.96 -17.62
N CYS A 377 6.76 -14.54 -16.58
CA CYS A 377 7.50 -13.27 -16.56
C CYS A 377 9.01 -13.55 -16.68
N PHE A 378 9.72 -12.77 -17.49
CA PHE A 378 11.14 -12.97 -17.83
C PHE A 378 12.11 -12.11 -17.01
#